data_AF-K1SNJ5-F1
#
_entry.id   AF-K1SNJ5-F1
#
_cell.length_a   1.000
_cell.length_b   1.000
_cell.length_c   1.000
_cell.angle_alpha   90.00
_cell.angle_beta   90.00
_cell.angle_gamma   90.00
#
_symmetry.space_group_name_H-M   'P 1'
#
loop_
_entity.id
_entity.type
_entity.pdbx_description
1 polymer ?
#
loop_
_entity_poly.entity_id
_entity_poly.type
_entity_poly.pdbx_seq_one_letter_code
_entity_poly.pdbx_strand_id
1 'polypeptide(L)'
;MRPLHVRPDNALSGFLLAVDECGQVMLLSAEDIQRLSGETVDSSECIAILSRRAFDAAFSKYIEWHTPEPSACALRQLSLDPGC
;
A
#
# COMPACT_ATOMS: atom_id res chain seq x y z
N MET A 1 12.12 4.69 8.77
CA MET A 1 11.47 3.38 8.99
C MET A 1 11.38 2.70 7.62
N ARG A 2 11.71 1.41 7.47
CA ARG A 2 11.61 0.72 6.16
C ARG A 2 10.16 0.28 5.91
N PRO A 3 9.55 0.57 4.75
CA PRO A 3 8.15 0.22 4.47
C PRO A 3 7.98 -1.28 4.21
N LEU A 4 6.74 -1.74 4.33
CA LEU A 4 6.29 -3.07 3.90
C LEU A 4 5.85 -2.99 2.43
N HIS A 5 6.25 -3.93 1.59
CA HIS A 5 5.76 -4.00 0.22
C HIS A 5 4.55 -4.94 0.13
N VAL A 6 3.38 -4.41 -0.21
CA VAL A 6 2.14 -5.18 -0.41
C VAL A 6 2.02 -5.56 -1.88
N ARG A 7 2.08 -6.86 -2.18
CA ARG A 7 2.00 -7.38 -3.56
C ARG A 7 0.59 -7.90 -3.89
N PRO A 8 -0.11 -7.29 -4.85
CA PRO A 8 -1.39 -7.79 -5.36
C PRO A 8 -1.19 -9.12 -6.10
N ASP A 9 -2.20 -10.00 -6.08
CA ASP A 9 -2.12 -11.32 -6.72
C ASP A 9 -2.00 -11.26 -8.26
N ASN A 10 -2.39 -10.15 -8.90
CA ASN A 10 -2.43 -10.03 -10.37
C ASN A 10 -2.02 -8.64 -10.88
N ALA A 11 -1.04 -7.98 -10.24
CA ALA A 11 -0.53 -6.68 -10.65
C ALA A 11 0.99 -6.71 -10.87
N LEU A 12 1.45 -5.95 -11.86
CA LEU A 12 2.88 -5.75 -12.15
C LEU A 12 3.55 -4.82 -11.12
N SER A 13 2.78 -3.89 -10.56
CA SER A 13 3.20 -2.95 -9.53
C SER A 13 2.47 -3.23 -8.20
N GLY A 14 3.19 -3.05 -7.09
CA GLY A 14 2.66 -3.22 -5.74
C GLY A 14 2.42 -1.90 -5.02
N PHE A 15 2.20 -1.98 -3.71
CA PHE A 15 1.99 -0.83 -2.85
C PHE A 15 3.01 -0.84 -1.72
N LEU A 16 3.46 0.34 -1.30
CA LEU A 16 4.23 0.53 -0.10
C LEU A 16 3.30 0.88 1.05
N LEU A 17 3.37 0.07 2.10
CA LEU A 17 2.67 0.26 3.35
C LEU A 17 3.66 0.85 4.36
N ALA A 18 3.35 2.06 4.82
CA ALA A 18 4.12 2.79 5.81
C ALA A 18 3.20 3.29 6.93
N VAL A 19 3.81 3.82 7.97
CA VAL A 19 3.11 4.51 9.04
C VAL A 19 3.75 5.89 9.16
N ASP A 20 2.93 6.93 9.23
CA ASP A 20 3.41 8.31 9.39
C ASP A 20 3.81 8.63 10.83
N GLU A 21 4.21 9.88 11.07
CA GLU A 21 4.58 10.39 12.39
C GLU A 21 3.43 10.39 13.41
N CYS A 22 2.18 10.37 12.95
CA CYS A 22 0.97 10.31 13.78
C CYS A 22 0.51 8.87 14.07
N GLY A 23 1.17 7.86 13.49
CA GLY A 23 0.74 6.47 13.61
C GLY A 23 -0.34 6.06 12.59
N GLN A 24 -0.63 6.91 11.59
CA GLN A 24 -1.60 6.60 10.55
C GLN A 24 -1.00 5.68 9.49
N VAL A 25 -1.76 4.66 9.11
CA VAL A 25 -1.37 3.73 8.05
C VAL A 25 -1.48 4.43 6.69
N MET A 26 -0.37 4.51 5.98
CA MET A 26 -0.28 5.06 4.63
C MET A 26 -0.07 3.92 3.64
N LEU A 27 -0.86 3.92 2.56
CA LEU A 27 -0.64 3.05 1.42
C LEU A 27 -0.28 3.92 0.21
N LEU A 28 0.84 3.63 -0.43
CA LEU A 28 1.37 4.39 -1.55
C LEU A 28 1.55 3.45 -2.75
N SER A 29 1.07 3.83 -3.92
CA SER A 29 1.33 3.08 -5.15
C SER A 29 2.82 3.11 -5.48
N ALA A 30 3.44 1.95 -5.73
CA ALA A 30 4.84 1.89 -6.17
C ALA A 30 5.06 2.60 -7.51
N GLU A 31 4.03 2.61 -8.37
CA GLU A 31 4.04 3.32 -9.64
C GLU A 31 4.05 4.85 -9.43
N ASP A 32 3.25 5.36 -8.49
CA ASP A 32 3.26 6.78 -8.17
C ASP A 32 4.57 7.21 -7.50
N ILE A 33 5.12 6.39 -6.60
CA ILE A 33 6.44 6.62 -6.02
C ILE A 33 7.47 6.75 -7.14
N GLN A 34 7.48 5.81 -8.09
CA GLN A 34 8.43 5.82 -9.21
C GLN A 34 8.24 7.04 -10.10
N ARG A 35 6.99 7.42 -10.39
CA ARG A 35 6.67 8.61 -11.18
C ARG A 35 7.14 9.90 -10.51
N LEU A 36 7.03 9.99 -9.19
CA LEU A 36 7.37 11.20 -8.43
C LEU A 36 8.86 11.32 -8.10
N SER A 37 9.49 10.20 -7.71
CA SER A 37 10.91 10.15 -7.33
C SER A 37 11.85 9.94 -8.52
N GLY A 38 11.36 9.33 -9.60
CA GLY A 38 12.19 8.80 -10.68
C GLY A 38 12.86 7.46 -10.36
N GLU A 39 12.63 6.91 -9.16
CA GLU A 39 13.29 5.70 -8.65
C GLU A 39 12.34 4.50 -8.64
N THR A 40 12.82 3.34 -9.12
CA THR A 40 12.03 2.10 -9.04
C THR A 40 12.06 1.57 -7.62
N VAL A 41 10.90 1.19 -7.08
CA VAL A 41 10.83 0.53 -5.77
C VAL A 41 11.48 -0.85 -5.83
N ASP A 42 12.63 -1.01 -5.17
CA ASP A 42 13.23 -2.33 -4.94
C ASP A 42 12.58 -3.00 -3.72
N SER A 43 11.94 -4.15 -3.97
CA SER A 43 11.32 -4.94 -2.91
C SER A 43 12.33 -5.50 -1.91
N SER A 44 13.61 -5.62 -2.29
CA SER A 44 14.70 -6.06 -1.39
C SER A 44 15.00 -5.03 -0.30
N GLU A 45 14.71 -3.75 -0.57
CA GLU A 45 14.88 -2.64 0.37
C GLU A 45 13.68 -2.46 1.31
N CYS A 46 12.59 -3.19 1.09
CA CYS A 46 11.46 -3.24 2.02
C CYS A 46 11.77 -4.13 3.23
N ILE A 47 11.11 -3.86 4.37
CA ILE A 47 11.32 -4.66 5.59
C ILE A 47 10.78 -6.09 5.45
N ALA A 48 9.69 -6.23 4.71
CA ALA A 48 9.12 -7.50 4.28
C ALA A 48 8.18 -7.27 3.10
N ILE A 49 7.82 -8.38 2.45
CA ILE A 49 6.81 -8.41 1.39
C ILE A 49 5.56 -9.11 1.96
N LEU A 50 4.43 -8.41 1.89
CA LEU A 50 3.13 -8.91 2.30
C LEU A 50 2.33 -9.31 1.06
N SER A 51 1.75 -10.51 1.05
CA SER A 51 0.78 -10.86 0.02
C SER A 51 -0.52 -10.08 0.23
N ARG A 52 -1.34 -9.95 -0.82
CA ARG A 52 -2.67 -9.36 -0.71
C ARG A 52 -3.50 -10.01 0.39
N ARG A 53 -3.54 -11.34 0.44
CA ARG A 53 -4.30 -12.08 1.46
C ARG A 53 -3.81 -11.81 2.87
N ALA A 54 -2.49 -11.74 3.07
CA ALA A 54 -1.91 -11.43 4.37
C ALA A 54 -2.23 -9.99 4.80
N PHE A 55 -2.24 -9.04 3.86
CA PHE A 55 -2.71 -7.69 4.11
C PHE A 55 -4.18 -7.66 4.53
N ASP A 56 -5.07 -8.27 3.73
CA ASP A 56 -6.51 -8.29 4.00
C ASP A 56 -6.82 -8.94 5.37
N ALA A 57 -6.07 -9.98 5.75
CA ALA A 57 -6.22 -10.63 7.05
C ALA A 57 -5.74 -9.73 8.21
N ALA A 58 -4.53 -9.18 8.11
CA ALA A 58 -3.91 -8.38 9.17
C ALA A 58 -4.60 -7.02 9.37
N PHE A 59 -5.11 -6.42 8.30
CA PHE A 59 -5.70 -5.08 8.29
C PHE A 59 -7.21 -5.09 8.05
N SER A 60 -7.89 -6.22 8.27
CA SER A 60 -9.33 -6.38 7.99
C SER A 60 -10.21 -5.28 8.58
N LYS A 61 -10.00 -4.93 9.86
CA LYS A 61 -10.75 -3.85 10.53
C LYS A 61 -10.41 -2.46 9.99
N TYR A 62 -9.15 -2.24 9.64
CA TYR A 62 -8.73 -0.98 9.05
C TYR A 62 -9.40 -0.76 7.69
N ILE A 63 -9.40 -1.79 6.84
CA ILE A 63 -10.08 -1.79 5.53
C ILE A 63 -11.57 -1.49 5.74
N GLU A 64 -12.25 -2.24 6.62
CA GLU A 64 -13.67 -2.06 6.92
C GLU A 64 -14.03 -0.62 7.28
N TRP A 65 -13.20 0.07 8.05
CA TRP A 65 -13.46 1.44 8.50
C TRP A 65 -13.11 2.52 7.48
N HIS A 66 -12.20 2.24 6.53
CA HIS A 66 -11.62 3.26 5.65
C HIS A 66 -11.92 3.06 4.16
N THR A 67 -12.59 1.96 3.77
CA THR A 67 -13.04 1.76 2.39
C THR A 67 -14.56 1.94 2.28
N PRO A 68 -15.06 3.04 1.70
CA PRO A 68 -16.49 3.30 1.60
C PRO A 68 -17.21 2.38 0.60
N GLU A 69 -16.50 1.81 -0.37
CA GLU A 69 -17.08 0.95 -1.42
C GLU A 69 -16.58 -0.49 -1.31
N PRO A 70 -17.34 -1.42 -0.70
CA PRO A 70 -16.90 -2.80 -0.49
C PRO A 70 -16.64 -3.60 -1.78
N SER A 71 -17.28 -3.20 -2.88
CA SER A 71 -17.12 -3.83 -4.20
C SER A 71 -15.88 -3.35 -4.97
N ALA A 72 -15.28 -2.23 -4.56
CA ALA A 72 -14.10 -1.67 -5.20
C ALA A 72 -12.81 -2.24 -4.56
N CYS A 73 -11.68 -2.13 -5.27
CA CYS A 73 -10.41 -2.64 -4.76
C CYS A 73 -9.94 -1.86 -3.52
N ALA A 74 -9.91 -2.51 -2.35
CA ALA A 74 -9.51 -1.88 -1.09
C ALA A 74 -8.12 -1.21 -1.15
N LEU A 75 -7.11 -1.85 -1.77
CA LEU A 75 -5.78 -1.24 -1.91
C LEU A 75 -5.82 0.09 -2.69
N ARG A 76 -6.71 0.23 -3.68
CA ARG A 76 -6.84 1.49 -4.43
C ARG A 76 -7.56 2.55 -3.63
N GLN A 77 -8.61 2.18 -2.89
CA GLN A 77 -9.35 3.12 -2.03
C GLN A 77 -8.50 3.64 -0.87
N LEU A 78 -7.61 2.79 -0.33
CA LEU A 78 -6.69 3.15 0.74
C LEU A 78 -5.42 3.84 0.24
N SER A 79 -5.12 3.75 -1.06
CA SER A 79 -3.96 4.41 -1.62
C SER A 79 -4.15 5.91 -1.52
N LEU A 80 -3.16 6.59 -0.94
CA LEU A 80 -3.13 8.04 -0.99
C LEU A 80 -3.03 8.48 -2.44
N ASP A 81 -3.86 9.46 -2.81
CA ASP A 81 -3.66 10.20 -4.05
C ASP A 81 -2.52 11.20 -3.81
N PRO A 82 -1.37 11.07 -4.52
CA PRO A 82 -0.27 12.01 -4.36
C PRO A 82 -0.59 13.44 -4.85
N GLY A 83 -1.80 13.68 -5.38
CA GLY A 83 -2.28 14.99 -5.83
C GLY A 83 -2.90 15.89 -4.74
N CYS A 84 -2.83 15.53 -3.46
CA CYS A 84 -3.24 16.37 -2.32
C CYS A 84 -2.04 16.84 -1.49
#